data_AF-A0A9K3JAA1-F1
#
_entry.id   AF-A0A9K3JAA1-F1
#
_cell.length_a   1.000
_cell.length_b   1.000
_cell.length_c   1.000
_cell.angle_alpha   90.00
_cell.angle_beta   90.00
_cell.angle_gamma   90.00
#
_symmetry.space_group_name_H-M   'P 1'
#
loop_
_entity.id
_entity.type
_entity.pdbx_description
1 polymer ?
#
loop_
_entity_poly.entity_id
_entity_poly.type
_entity_poly.pdbx_seq_one_letter_code
_entity_poly.pdbx_strand_id
1 'polypeptide(L)'
;MSFKEFNDCKALLDMIDDDEYVMKYKHHLETKFNDMIDWFLKEKLEIYTRPLPAYASDNRKVCLLDLYTAVKREGGHRRITKNNLWAMIAKEIGFDYNEGEYMRLLYAMYLDVLIYYYKYKSTQEKVQEKEEVKTVVDSRQSRS
;
A
#
# COMPACT_ATOMS: atom_id res chain seq x y z
N MET A 1 2.98 4.69 17.34
CA MET A 1 3.36 3.39 16.72
C MET A 1 4.55 3.64 15.80
N SER A 2 5.64 2.90 16.00
CA SER A 2 6.81 2.86 15.11
C SER A 2 6.74 1.53 14.38
N PHE A 3 6.89 1.56 13.05
CA PHE A 3 6.95 0.34 12.25
C PHE A 3 8.29 -0.35 12.52
N LYS A 4 8.24 -1.63 12.86
CA LYS A 4 9.42 -2.44 13.15
C LYS A 4 9.41 -3.73 12.36
N GLU A 5 8.23 -4.22 12.02
CA GLU A 5 8.08 -5.50 11.34
C GLU A 5 6.93 -5.53 10.33
N PHE A 6 6.88 -6.64 9.59
CA PHE A 6 5.88 -6.87 8.55
C PHE A 6 4.44 -6.77 9.09
N ASN A 7 4.20 -7.29 10.30
CA ASN A 7 2.87 -7.32 10.92
C ASN A 7 2.31 -5.93 11.20
N ASP A 8 3.14 -4.96 11.61
CA ASP A 8 2.71 -3.58 11.83
C ASP A 8 2.12 -2.97 10.55
N CYS A 9 2.79 -3.24 9.43
CA CYS A 9 2.42 -2.72 8.12
C CYS A 9 1.18 -3.43 7.56
N LYS A 10 1.12 -4.77 7.72
CA LYS A 10 -0.05 -5.56 7.36
C LYS A 10 -1.28 -5.09 8.12
N ALA A 11 -1.18 -4.87 9.43
CA ALA A 11 -2.27 -4.34 10.24
C ALA A 11 -2.73 -2.95 9.76
N LEU A 12 -1.80 -2.05 9.41
CA LEU A 12 -2.18 -0.75 8.86
C LEU A 12 -2.90 -0.90 7.51
N LEU A 13 -2.39 -1.73 6.60
CA LEU A 13 -3.04 -1.98 5.30
C LEU A 13 -4.44 -2.57 5.49
N ASP A 14 -4.60 -3.55 6.39
CA ASP A 14 -5.89 -4.16 6.70
C ASP A 14 -6.88 -3.13 7.31
N MET A 15 -6.40 -2.14 8.09
CA MET A 15 -7.24 -1.05 8.59
C MET A 15 -7.67 -0.07 7.50
N ILE A 16 -6.83 0.12 6.46
CA ILE A 16 -7.14 1.00 5.32
C ILE A 16 -8.17 0.35 4.38
N ASP A 17 -8.45 -0.95 4.53
CA ASP A 17 -9.49 -1.65 3.77
C ASP A 17 -10.92 -1.24 4.18
N ASP A 18 -11.10 -0.58 5.33
CA ASP A 18 -12.37 -0.04 5.80
C ASP A 18 -12.50 1.45 5.46
N ASP A 19 -13.30 1.76 4.44
CA ASP A 19 -13.50 3.13 3.95
C ASP A 19 -14.11 4.07 5.02
N GLU A 20 -15.01 3.58 5.87
CA GLU A 20 -15.61 4.39 6.95
C GLU A 20 -14.55 4.74 8.01
N TYR A 21 -13.69 3.77 8.34
CA TYR A 21 -12.57 3.97 9.25
C TYR A 21 -11.56 4.96 8.67
N VAL A 22 -11.22 4.83 7.39
CA VAL A 22 -10.31 5.75 6.69
C VAL A 22 -10.84 7.18 6.74
N MET A 23 -12.13 7.38 6.45
CA MET A 23 -12.74 8.71 6.49
C MET A 23 -12.71 9.31 7.90
N LYS A 24 -12.99 8.51 8.94
CA LYS A 24 -13.01 8.98 10.33
C LYS A 24 -11.63 9.34 10.88
N TYR A 25 -10.59 8.60 10.49
CA TYR A 25 -9.24 8.74 11.05
C TYR A 25 -8.18 9.21 10.04
N LYS A 26 -8.63 9.86 8.95
CA LYS A 26 -7.81 10.20 7.77
C LYS A 26 -6.44 10.78 8.11
N HIS A 27 -6.37 11.85 8.92
CA HIS A 27 -5.08 12.49 9.23
C HIS A 27 -4.13 11.60 10.03
N HIS A 28 -4.66 10.80 10.96
CA HIS A 28 -3.85 9.87 11.73
C HIS A 28 -3.32 8.74 10.82
N LEU A 29 -4.19 8.20 9.96
CA LEU A 29 -3.82 7.18 8.99
C LEU A 29 -2.81 7.69 7.96
N GLU A 30 -2.97 8.91 7.45
CA GLU A 30 -2.03 9.53 6.52
C GLU A 30 -0.63 9.65 7.14
N THR A 31 -0.57 10.06 8.41
CA THR A 31 0.71 10.13 9.15
C THR A 31 1.32 8.74 9.29
N LYS A 32 0.54 7.74 9.72
CA LYS A 32 1.01 6.36 9.85
C LYS A 32 1.40 5.73 8.53
N PHE A 33 0.71 6.08 7.45
CA PHE A 33 1.01 5.61 6.11
C PHE A 33 2.34 6.17 5.61
N ASN A 34 2.61 7.45 5.84
CA ASN A 34 3.92 8.04 5.56
C ASN A 34 5.03 7.40 6.41
N ASP A 35 4.80 7.21 7.73
CA ASP A 35 5.75 6.52 8.61
C ASP A 35 6.09 5.10 8.10
N MET A 36 5.08 4.36 7.61
CA MET A 36 5.24 3.02 7.05
C MET A 36 6.09 3.04 5.78
N ILE A 37 5.81 3.98 4.87
CA ILE A 37 6.56 4.12 3.62
C ILE A 37 8.01 4.52 3.92
N ASP A 38 8.23 5.48 4.82
CA ASP A 38 9.56 5.93 5.22
C ASP A 38 10.39 4.76 5.78
N TRP A 39 9.80 4.00 6.72
CA TRP A 39 10.41 2.82 7.29
C TRP A 39 10.73 1.76 6.21
N PHE A 40 9.80 1.47 5.31
CA PHE A 40 10.01 0.48 4.26
C PHE A 40 11.14 0.90 3.30
N LEU A 41 11.15 2.16 2.87
CA LEU A 41 12.18 2.70 1.99
C LEU A 41 13.57 2.61 2.64
N LYS A 42 13.70 3.01 3.91
CA LYS A 42 14.99 3.04 4.62
C LYS A 42 15.45 1.65 5.06
N GLU A 43 14.59 0.90 5.73
CA GLU A 43 14.97 -0.35 6.40
C GLU A 43 14.89 -1.60 5.51
N LYS A 44 14.15 -1.53 4.38
CA LYS A 44 14.04 -2.66 3.44
C LYS A 44 14.70 -2.42 2.11
N LEU A 45 14.75 -1.18 1.64
CA LEU A 45 15.32 -0.83 0.34
C LEU A 45 16.61 0.00 0.42
N GLU A 46 16.99 0.49 1.62
CA GLU A 46 18.13 1.40 1.82
C GLU A 46 18.06 2.67 0.95
N ILE A 47 16.84 3.16 0.68
CA ILE A 47 16.58 4.37 -0.11
C ILE A 47 16.33 5.55 0.84
N TYR A 48 17.25 6.53 0.80
CA TYR A 48 17.17 7.76 1.60
C TYR A 48 16.87 9.01 0.76
N THR A 49 16.81 8.88 -0.57
CA THR A 49 16.66 10.00 -1.51
C THR A 49 15.20 10.36 -1.83
N ARG A 50 14.24 9.67 -1.20
CA ARG A 50 12.80 9.88 -1.41
C ARG A 50 12.19 10.53 -0.17
N PRO A 51 12.14 11.86 -0.08
CA PRO A 51 11.62 12.55 1.10
C PRO A 51 10.12 12.31 1.26
N LEU A 52 9.66 12.36 2.50
CA LEU A 52 8.25 12.38 2.86
C LEU A 52 7.98 13.63 3.72
N PRO A 53 6.83 14.31 3.54
CA PRO A 53 5.76 14.02 2.57
C PRO A 53 6.22 14.23 1.11
N ALA A 54 5.53 13.60 0.16
CA ALA A 54 5.74 13.84 -1.25
C ALA A 54 5.10 15.18 -1.68
N TYR A 55 5.79 15.95 -2.51
CA TYR A 55 5.32 17.24 -3.02
C TYR A 55 5.39 17.28 -4.55
N ALA A 56 4.37 17.87 -5.15
CA ALA A 56 4.34 18.23 -6.56
C ALA A 56 5.27 19.41 -6.87
N SER A 57 5.53 19.65 -8.15
CA SER A 57 6.43 20.72 -8.63
C SER A 57 5.98 22.13 -8.23
N ASP A 58 4.70 22.32 -7.94
CA ASP A 58 4.11 23.58 -7.47
C ASP A 58 3.98 23.65 -5.94
N ASN A 59 4.70 22.79 -5.22
CA ASN A 59 4.72 22.70 -3.76
C ASN A 59 3.38 22.24 -3.14
N ARG A 60 2.44 21.71 -3.93
CA ARG A 60 1.27 21.01 -3.38
C ARG A 60 1.68 19.67 -2.77
N LYS A 61 1.23 19.41 -1.55
CA LYS A 61 1.43 18.12 -0.89
C LYS A 61 0.62 17.04 -1.62
N VAL A 62 1.25 15.93 -1.96
CA VAL A 62 0.58 14.75 -2.50
C VAL A 62 0.28 13.79 -1.35
N CYS A 63 -1.01 13.55 -1.10
CA CYS A 63 -1.44 12.58 -0.10
C CYS A 63 -1.27 11.15 -0.65
N LEU A 64 -0.20 10.45 -0.24
CA LEU A 64 0.07 9.09 -0.70
C LEU A 64 -1.01 8.09 -0.25
N LEU A 65 -1.70 8.36 0.86
CA LEU A 65 -2.85 7.56 1.29
C LEU A 65 -4.03 7.69 0.31
N ASP A 66 -4.39 8.92 -0.09
CA ASP A 66 -5.47 9.14 -1.06
C ASP A 66 -5.10 8.56 -2.43
N LEU A 67 -3.84 8.71 -2.85
CA LEU A 67 -3.34 8.09 -4.08
C LEU A 67 -3.43 6.56 -4.03
N TYR A 68 -3.10 5.95 -2.87
CA TYR A 68 -3.21 4.51 -2.67
C TYR A 68 -4.67 4.03 -2.73
N THR A 69 -5.58 4.67 -1.98
CA THR A 69 -6.99 4.26 -1.90
C THR A 69 -7.72 4.47 -3.21
N ALA A 70 -7.50 5.60 -3.91
CA ALA A 70 -8.06 5.85 -5.24
C ALA A 70 -7.62 4.76 -6.24
N VAL A 71 -6.32 4.44 -6.26
CA VAL A 71 -5.79 3.39 -7.14
C VAL A 71 -6.35 2.02 -6.78
N LYS A 72 -6.48 1.71 -5.48
CA LYS A 72 -7.04 0.44 -5.02
C LYS A 72 -8.51 0.30 -5.44
N ARG A 73 -9.32 1.34 -5.28
CA ARG A 73 -10.74 1.35 -5.66
C ARG A 73 -10.93 1.12 -7.16
N GLU A 74 -10.03 1.66 -7.98
CA GLU A 74 -9.99 1.42 -9.42
C GLU A 74 -9.30 0.10 -9.82
N GLY A 75 -9.23 -0.87 -8.92
CA GLY A 75 -8.73 -2.22 -9.20
C GLY A 75 -7.21 -2.33 -9.32
N GLY A 76 -6.49 -1.34 -8.81
CA GLY A 76 -5.04 -1.33 -8.66
C GLY A 76 -4.26 -0.86 -9.88
N HIS A 77 -2.97 -0.64 -9.66
CA HIS A 77 -2.05 -0.06 -10.64
C HIS A 77 -2.18 -0.68 -12.04
N ARG A 78 -2.11 -2.01 -12.16
CA ARG A 78 -2.17 -2.69 -13.49
C ARG A 78 -3.43 -2.34 -14.30
N ARG A 79 -4.60 -2.26 -13.66
CA ARG A 79 -5.86 -1.93 -14.34
C ARG A 79 -5.86 -0.46 -14.80
N ILE A 80 -5.43 0.45 -13.94
CA ILE A 80 -5.39 1.89 -14.21
C ILE A 80 -4.43 2.21 -15.35
N THR A 81 -3.23 1.63 -15.34
CA THR A 81 -2.24 1.82 -16.41
C THR A 81 -2.74 1.24 -17.73
N LYS A 82 -3.34 0.04 -17.73
CA LYS A 82 -3.88 -0.57 -18.95
C LYS A 82 -5.01 0.27 -19.58
N ASN A 83 -5.82 0.91 -18.74
CA ASN A 83 -6.99 1.66 -19.16
C ASN A 83 -6.74 3.18 -19.27
N ASN A 84 -5.49 3.64 -19.11
CA ASN A 84 -5.10 5.05 -19.12
C ASN A 84 -5.92 5.94 -18.14
N LEU A 85 -6.20 5.43 -16.94
CA LEU A 85 -7.07 6.11 -15.96
C LEU A 85 -6.32 7.08 -15.03
N TRP A 86 -5.01 7.25 -15.19
CA TRP A 86 -4.20 8.09 -14.30
C TRP A 86 -4.63 9.56 -14.27
N ALA A 87 -5.12 10.09 -15.39
CA ALA A 87 -5.69 11.44 -15.43
C ALA A 87 -6.93 11.57 -14.52
N MET A 88 -7.77 10.53 -14.47
CA MET A 88 -8.93 10.51 -13.58
C MET A 88 -8.52 10.40 -12.12
N ILE A 89 -7.51 9.57 -11.81
CA ILE A 89 -6.95 9.47 -10.45
C ILE A 89 -6.40 10.82 -9.99
N ALA A 90 -5.63 11.52 -10.83
CA ALA A 90 -5.14 12.86 -10.53
C ALA A 90 -6.30 13.80 -10.20
N LYS A 91 -7.36 13.80 -11.02
CA LYS A 91 -8.51 14.65 -10.77
C LYS A 91 -9.23 14.34 -9.46
N GLU A 92 -9.39 13.06 -9.15
CA GLU A 92 -10.05 12.59 -7.94
C GLU A 92 -9.33 13.07 -6.67
N ILE A 93 -8.00 13.02 -6.64
CA ILE A 93 -7.19 13.40 -5.48
C ILE A 93 -6.84 14.90 -5.44
N GLY A 94 -7.51 15.71 -6.26
CA GLY A 94 -7.41 17.18 -6.22
C GLY A 94 -6.35 17.80 -7.15
N PHE A 95 -5.87 17.06 -8.14
CA PHE A 95 -4.90 17.52 -9.15
C PHE A 95 -5.56 17.68 -10.52
N ASP A 96 -4.82 18.17 -11.51
CA ASP A 96 -5.33 18.34 -12.87
C ASP A 96 -5.13 17.09 -13.72
N TYR A 97 -5.96 16.92 -14.75
CA TYR A 97 -5.94 15.75 -15.63
C TYR A 97 -4.57 15.56 -16.33
N ASN A 98 -3.86 16.65 -16.61
CA ASN A 98 -2.52 16.62 -17.21
C ASN A 98 -1.43 16.12 -16.23
N GLU A 99 -1.73 16.02 -14.93
CA GLU A 99 -0.82 15.53 -13.90
C GLU A 99 -0.93 14.01 -13.68
N GLY A 100 -1.70 13.29 -14.51
CA GLY A 100 -1.86 11.84 -14.40
C GLY A 100 -0.55 11.06 -14.44
N GLU A 101 0.34 11.37 -15.39
CA GLU A 101 1.66 10.72 -15.48
C GLU A 101 2.53 10.98 -14.26
N TYR A 102 2.39 12.17 -13.65
CA TYR A 102 3.09 12.50 -12.42
C TYR A 102 2.59 11.64 -11.24
N MET A 103 1.27 11.43 -11.14
CA MET A 103 0.70 10.52 -10.13
C MET A 103 1.13 9.07 -10.33
N ARG A 104 1.22 8.62 -11.59
CA ARG A 104 1.77 7.30 -11.92
C ARG A 104 3.20 7.15 -11.43
N LEU A 105 4.03 8.17 -11.64
CA LEU A 105 5.43 8.15 -11.19
C LEU A 105 5.53 8.12 -9.67
N LEU A 106 4.77 8.95 -8.95
CA LEU A 106 4.75 8.93 -7.48
C LEU A 106 4.29 7.57 -6.93
N TYR A 107 3.23 6.99 -7.52
CA TYR A 107 2.77 5.65 -7.14
C TYR A 107 3.89 4.61 -7.32
N ALA A 108 4.57 4.63 -8.47
CA ALA A 108 5.68 3.72 -8.73
C ALA A 108 6.86 3.91 -7.75
N MET A 109 7.21 5.17 -7.44
CA MET A 109 8.33 5.48 -6.55
C MET A 109 8.06 5.13 -5.09
N TYR A 110 6.85 5.31 -4.58
CA TYR A 110 6.59 5.13 -3.15
C TYR A 110 5.81 3.85 -2.82
N LEU A 111 4.92 3.39 -3.71
CA LEU A 111 3.90 2.40 -3.37
C LEU A 111 4.07 1.06 -4.09
N ASP A 112 4.58 1.03 -5.32
CA ASP A 112 4.61 -0.23 -6.11
C ASP A 112 5.38 -1.36 -5.42
N VAL A 113 6.65 -1.09 -5.08
CA VAL A 113 7.54 -2.10 -4.47
C VAL A 113 7.01 -2.48 -3.08
N LEU A 114 6.50 -1.49 -2.34
CA LEU A 114 5.88 -1.68 -1.04
C LEU A 114 4.70 -2.65 -1.16
N ILE A 115 3.68 -2.30 -1.94
CA ILE A 115 2.46 -3.10 -2.08
C ILE A 115 2.74 -4.49 -2.66
N TYR A 116 3.70 -4.61 -3.58
CA TYR A 116 4.14 -5.91 -4.09
C TYR A 116 4.75 -6.78 -2.99
N TYR A 117 5.71 -6.24 -2.23
CA TYR A 117 6.35 -6.93 -1.11
C TYR A 117 5.32 -7.46 -0.11
N TYR A 118 4.32 -6.62 0.24
CA TYR A 118 3.29 -7.01 1.20
C TYR A 118 2.36 -8.09 0.66
N LYS A 119 1.89 -7.97 -0.59
CA LYS A 119 1.06 -9.00 -1.22
C LYS A 119 1.80 -10.34 -1.33
N TYR A 120 3.08 -10.30 -1.67
CA TYR A 120 3.91 -11.50 -1.78
C TYR A 120 4.05 -12.20 -0.42
N LYS A 121 4.47 -11.47 0.63
CA LYS A 121 4.62 -12.05 1.98
C LYS A 121 3.29 -12.55 2.56
N SER A 122 2.21 -11.80 2.43
CA SER A 122 0.88 -12.25 2.87
C SER A 122 0.41 -13.51 2.15
N THR A 123 0.87 -13.76 0.92
CA THR A 123 0.57 -14.99 0.20
C THR A 123 1.39 -16.16 0.72
N GLN A 124 2.68 -15.94 1.03
CA GLN A 124 3.56 -16.97 1.60
C GLN A 124 3.07 -17.45 2.98
N GLU A 125 2.67 -16.53 3.87
CA GLU A 125 2.08 -16.88 5.18
C GLU A 125 0.85 -17.78 5.02
N LYS A 126 -0.06 -17.43 4.11
CA LYS A 126 -1.28 -18.22 3.84
C LYS A 126 -1.00 -19.61 3.28
N VAL A 127 0.12 -19.79 2.57
CA VAL A 127 0.52 -21.10 2.05
C VAL A 127 1.09 -21.95 3.19
N GLN A 128 1.97 -21.39 4.02
CA GLN A 128 2.53 -22.07 5.19
C GLN A 128 1.45 -22.49 6.19
N GLU A 129 0.49 -21.60 6.52
CA GLU A 129 -0.64 -21.93 7.39
C GLU A 129 -1.50 -23.08 6.82
N LYS A 130 -1.72 -23.11 5.51
CA LYS A 130 -2.49 -24.19 4.85
C LYS A 130 -1.75 -25.53 4.85
N GLU A 131 -0.43 -25.51 4.75
CA GLU A 131 0.41 -26.71 4.82
C GLU A 131 0.50 -27.25 6.26
N GLU A 132 0.59 -26.38 7.25
CA GLU A 132 0.55 -26.76 8.68
C GLU A 132 -0.82 -27.31 9.08
N VAL A 133 -1.92 -26.70 8.63
CA VAL A 133 -3.27 -27.24 8.89
C VAL A 133 -3.46 -28.60 8.21
N LYS A 134 -2.96 -28.78 6.97
CA LYS A 134 -3.02 -30.08 6.28
C LYS A 134 -2.24 -31.17 7.02
N THR A 135 -1.01 -30.89 7.46
CA THR A 135 -0.19 -31.87 8.19
C THR A 135 -0.78 -32.23 9.56
N VAL A 136 -1.41 -31.28 10.26
CA VAL A 136 -2.12 -31.54 11.52
C VAL A 136 -3.40 -32.36 11.30
N VAL A 137 -4.14 -32.16 10.21
CA VAL A 137 -5.33 -32.97 9.90
C VAL A 137 -4.94 -34.40 9.51
N ASP A 138 -3.92 -34.57 8.67
CA ASP A 138 -3.48 -35.88 8.18
C ASP A 138 -2.89 -36.76 9.29
N SER A 139 -2.16 -36.15 10.23
CA SER A 139 -1.64 -36.83 11.43
C SER A 139 -2.71 -37.25 12.45
N ARG A 140 -3.90 -36.62 12.44
CA ARG A 140 -5.04 -37.02 13.27
C ARG A 140 -5.84 -38.16 12.63
N GLN A 141 -5.96 -38.17 11.30
CA GLN A 141 -6.65 -39.24 10.57
C GLN A 141 -5.87 -40.55 10.53
N SER A 142 -4.54 -40.51 10.57
CA SER A 142 -3.66 -41.70 10.60
C SER A 142 -3.50 -42.34 11.99
N ARG A 143 -4.09 -41.75 13.04
CA ARG A 143 -4.11 -42.27 14.42
C ARG A 143 -5.45 -42.84 14.87
N SER A 144 -6.43 -42.92 13.96
CA SER A 144 -7.75 -43.54 14.16
C SER A 144 -7.82 -44.90 13.48
#